data_AF-A0A350LZ61-F1
#
_entry.id   AF-A0A350LZ61-F1
#
_cell.length_a   1.000
_cell.length_b   1.000
_cell.length_c   1.000
_cell.angle_alpha   90.00
_cell.angle_beta   90.00
_cell.angle_gamma   90.00
#
_symmetry.space_group_name_H-M   'P 1'
#
loop_
_entity.id
_entity.type
_entity.pdbx_description
1 polymer ?
#
loop_
_entity_poly.entity_id
_entity_poly.type
_entity_poly.pdbx_seq_one_letter_code
_entity_poly.pdbx_strand_id
1 'polypeptide(L)'
;MKNIKWLFLGLVLLGIGIIWVGSLRFIFSKGKTLEEIVLVKEGLYKIGDIIVDIEKREVRFNAYVSKNEGWVQHLIYLHGYKWLKEKSAIVSCARLIDLQRAIAILNRWVWDELWQRKGISKELVRILVKWDEKEVFDQELVLAQDKLEIWDLVFLGSPYFDLLVLGSTLGIDCRKCPLFPLEKKALEEMFIRESGKSGYKVNTELFPPQGKEVEVIIKFK
;
A
#
# COMPACT_ATOMS: atom_id res chain seq x y z
N MET A 1 -60.09 1.12 12.27
CA MET A 1 -58.86 1.94 12.35
C MET A 1 -57.53 1.17 12.53
N LYS A 2 -57.49 -0.18 12.59
CA LYS A 2 -56.23 -0.94 12.74
C LYS A 2 -55.47 -1.19 11.42
N ASN A 3 -56.16 -1.22 10.27
CA ASN A 3 -55.54 -1.62 8.99
C ASN A 3 -54.82 -0.50 8.23
N ILE A 4 -55.11 0.77 8.53
CA ILE A 4 -54.47 1.94 7.88
C ILE A 4 -53.02 2.12 8.33
N LYS A 5 -52.70 1.80 9.58
CA LYS A 5 -51.33 1.93 10.12
C LYS A 5 -50.35 0.95 9.45
N TRP A 6 -50.80 -0.26 9.12
CA TRP A 6 -49.99 -1.27 8.43
C TRP A 6 -49.75 -0.92 6.95
N LEU A 7 -50.74 -0.31 6.28
CA LEU A 7 -50.62 0.22 4.93
C LEU A 7 -49.60 1.37 4.84
N PHE A 8 -49.62 2.27 5.83
CA PHE A 8 -48.64 3.37 5.92
C PHE A 8 -47.22 2.86 6.19
N LEU A 9 -47.07 1.86 7.08
CA LEU A 9 -45.77 1.25 7.37
C LEU A 9 -45.18 0.55 6.13
N GLY A 10 -46.01 -0.15 5.37
CA GLY A 10 -45.61 -0.79 4.11
C GLY A 10 -45.12 0.22 3.06
N LEU A 11 -45.82 1.35 2.91
CA LEU A 11 -45.43 2.42 1.99
C LEU A 11 -44.11 3.11 2.39
N VAL A 12 -43.88 3.32 3.69
CA VAL A 12 -42.64 3.91 4.19
C VAL A 12 -41.46 2.96 3.97
N LEU A 13 -41.63 1.66 4.21
CA LEU A 13 -40.58 0.66 3.97
C LEU A 13 -40.25 0.50 2.47
N LEU A 14 -41.27 0.53 1.60
CA LEU A 14 -41.09 0.53 0.15
C LEU A 14 -40.37 1.80 -0.34
N GLY A 15 -40.73 2.98 0.19
CA GLY A 15 -40.07 4.24 -0.13
C GLY A 15 -38.59 4.24 0.27
N ILE A 16 -38.27 3.77 1.48
CA ILE A 16 -36.88 3.63 1.95
C ILE A 16 -36.11 2.63 1.08
N GLY A 17 -36.72 1.51 0.71
CA GLY A 17 -36.11 0.51 -0.17
C GLY A 17 -35.78 1.05 -1.57
N ILE A 18 -36.69 1.83 -2.17
CA ILE A 18 -36.47 2.42 -3.50
C ILE A 18 -35.38 3.51 -3.43
N ILE A 19 -35.34 4.31 -2.37
CA ILE A 19 -34.29 5.31 -2.14
C ILE A 19 -32.93 4.63 -1.89
N TRP A 20 -32.90 3.50 -1.17
CA TRP A 20 -31.69 2.71 -0.95
C TRP A 20 -31.18 2.07 -2.24
N VAL A 21 -32.05 1.47 -3.06
CA VAL A 21 -31.66 0.84 -4.32
C VAL A 21 -31.27 1.89 -5.37
N GLY A 22 -31.96 3.04 -5.39
CA GLY A 22 -31.63 4.17 -6.25
C GLY A 22 -30.31 4.83 -5.89
N SER A 23 -30.02 5.01 -4.59
CA SER A 23 -28.74 5.53 -4.12
C SER A 23 -27.61 4.52 -4.32
N LEU A 24 -27.82 3.21 -4.14
CA LEU A 24 -26.86 2.18 -4.53
C LEU A 24 -26.54 2.26 -6.03
N ARG A 25 -27.56 2.29 -6.90
CA ARG A 25 -27.35 2.36 -8.36
C ARG A 25 -26.64 3.65 -8.79
N PHE A 26 -26.89 4.77 -8.12
CA PHE A 26 -26.21 6.04 -8.39
C PHE A 26 -24.76 6.06 -7.86
N ILE A 27 -24.49 5.38 -6.75
CA ILE A 27 -23.13 5.15 -6.24
C ILE A 27 -22.35 4.25 -7.20
N PHE A 28 -22.97 3.19 -7.74
CA PHE A 28 -22.35 2.29 -8.70
C PHE A 28 -22.17 2.90 -10.11
N SER A 29 -23.04 3.82 -10.55
CA SER A 29 -22.93 4.41 -11.90
C SER A 29 -21.90 5.54 -12.01
N LYS A 30 -21.43 6.10 -10.89
CA LYS A 30 -20.40 7.16 -10.84
C LYS A 30 -18.98 6.65 -10.58
N GLY A 31 -18.76 5.34 -10.65
CA GLY A 31 -17.42 4.74 -10.57
C GLY A 31 -16.56 5.17 -11.74
N LYS A 32 -15.80 6.25 -11.60
CA LYS A 32 -14.69 6.57 -12.50
C LYS A 32 -13.73 5.38 -12.51
N THR A 33 -13.58 4.79 -13.71
CA THR A 33 -12.58 3.80 -14.13
C THR A 33 -11.78 3.16 -13.00
N LEU A 34 -12.16 1.92 -12.64
CA LEU A 34 -11.19 0.95 -12.12
C LEU A 34 -9.96 1.05 -13.03
N GLU A 35 -8.84 1.54 -12.52
CA GLU A 35 -7.59 1.39 -13.27
C GLU A 35 -7.39 -0.10 -13.51
N GLU A 36 -7.43 -0.43 -14.80
CA GLU A 36 -7.61 -1.78 -15.28
C GLU A 36 -6.32 -2.57 -15.03
N ILE A 37 -6.44 -3.76 -14.45
CA ILE A 37 -5.31 -4.68 -14.41
C ILE A 37 -5.06 -5.11 -15.84
N VAL A 38 -3.94 -4.70 -16.42
CA VAL A 38 -3.61 -4.98 -17.81
C VAL A 38 -2.75 -6.23 -17.87
N LEU A 39 -3.20 -7.26 -18.57
CA LEU A 39 -2.37 -8.41 -18.93
C LEU A 39 -1.34 -7.96 -19.98
N VAL A 40 -0.05 -7.99 -19.63
CA VAL A 40 1.04 -7.66 -20.56
C VAL A 40 1.39 -8.87 -21.41
N LYS A 41 1.50 -10.03 -20.77
CA LYS A 41 1.62 -11.37 -21.36
C LYS A 41 1.22 -12.40 -20.31
N GLU A 42 1.13 -13.67 -20.69
CA GLU A 42 0.86 -14.75 -19.74
C GLU A 42 1.83 -14.67 -18.55
N GLY A 43 1.27 -14.73 -17.34
CA GLY A 43 2.04 -14.60 -16.09
C GLY A 43 2.56 -13.20 -15.74
N LEU A 44 2.35 -12.16 -16.58
CA LEU A 44 2.83 -10.80 -16.35
C LEU A 44 1.70 -9.77 -16.43
N TYR A 45 1.46 -9.07 -15.32
CA TYR A 45 0.37 -8.09 -15.18
C TYR A 45 0.93 -6.71 -14.89
N LYS A 46 0.20 -5.67 -15.28
CA LYS A 46 0.49 -4.27 -14.95
C LYS A 46 -0.69 -3.65 -14.20
N ILE A 47 -0.41 -3.00 -13.07
CA ILE A 47 -1.36 -2.30 -12.22
C ILE A 47 -0.81 -0.90 -11.96
N GLY A 48 -1.34 0.11 -12.65
CA GLY A 48 -0.73 1.45 -12.63
C GLY A 48 0.73 1.41 -13.06
N ASP A 49 1.64 1.87 -12.18
CA ASP A 49 3.09 1.88 -12.38
C ASP A 49 3.80 0.60 -11.88
N ILE A 50 3.05 -0.41 -11.46
CA ILE A 50 3.56 -1.65 -10.89
C ILE A 50 3.46 -2.79 -11.91
N ILE A 51 4.53 -3.55 -12.05
CA ILE A 51 4.58 -4.80 -12.82
C ILE A 51 4.56 -5.98 -11.85
N VAL A 52 3.75 -6.99 -12.16
CA VAL A 52 3.59 -8.20 -11.36
C VAL A 52 3.94 -9.41 -12.21
N ASP A 53 4.99 -10.12 -11.83
CA ASP A 53 5.48 -11.33 -12.50
C ASP A 53 5.13 -12.55 -11.63
N ILE A 54 4.10 -13.29 -12.02
CA ILE A 54 3.59 -14.43 -11.26
C ILE A 54 4.57 -15.59 -11.28
N GLU A 55 5.23 -15.82 -12.41
CA GLU A 55 6.18 -16.92 -12.59
C GLU A 55 7.39 -16.74 -11.67
N LYS A 56 7.93 -15.52 -11.62
CA LYS A 56 9.07 -15.20 -10.75
C LYS A 56 8.66 -14.85 -9.31
N ARG A 57 7.35 -14.69 -9.06
CA ARG A 57 6.79 -14.20 -7.80
C ARG A 57 7.36 -12.84 -7.39
N GLU A 58 7.31 -11.88 -8.30
CA GLU A 58 7.91 -10.55 -8.10
C GLU A 58 6.93 -9.41 -8.35
N VAL A 59 7.05 -8.36 -7.54
CA VAL A 59 6.45 -7.04 -7.79
C VAL A 59 7.56 -6.05 -8.10
N ARG A 60 7.45 -5.33 -9.21
CA ARG A 60 8.46 -4.37 -9.67
C ARG A 60 7.87 -3.00 -9.90
N PHE A 61 8.59 -1.96 -9.49
CA PHE A 61 8.21 -0.58 -9.76
C PHE A 61 9.43 0.34 -9.76
N ASN A 62 9.35 1.40 -10.55
CA ASN A 62 10.39 2.41 -10.62
C ASN A 62 10.28 3.39 -9.46
N ALA A 63 11.43 3.91 -9.03
CA ALA A 63 11.55 4.88 -7.95
C ALA A 63 12.80 5.74 -8.15
N TYR A 64 12.99 6.71 -7.27
CA TYR A 64 14.22 7.50 -7.20
C TYR A 64 14.72 7.64 -5.76
N VAL A 65 16.03 7.82 -5.61
CA VAL A 65 16.65 8.06 -4.30
C VAL A 65 16.37 9.49 -3.85
N SER A 66 15.63 9.64 -2.75
CA SER A 66 15.39 10.93 -2.12
C SER A 66 16.43 11.27 -1.05
N LYS A 67 16.94 10.26 -0.32
CA LYS A 67 17.97 10.39 0.70
C LYS A 67 18.93 9.20 0.60
N ASN A 68 20.23 9.46 0.51
CA ASN A 68 21.29 8.45 0.46
C ASN A 68 22.16 8.43 1.73
N GLU A 69 21.84 9.27 2.71
CA GLU A 69 22.54 9.35 3.99
C GLU A 69 21.59 9.69 5.14
N GLY A 70 22.08 9.51 6.37
CA GLY A 70 21.35 9.83 7.59
C GLY A 70 20.35 8.78 8.02
N TRP A 71 19.45 9.17 8.92
CA TRP A 71 18.42 8.32 9.50
C TRP A 71 17.11 8.43 8.71
N VAL A 72 16.50 7.29 8.41
CA VAL A 72 15.20 7.19 7.76
C VAL A 72 14.29 6.25 8.54
N GLN A 73 12.98 6.48 8.47
CA GLN A 73 12.01 5.60 9.11
C GLN A 73 11.71 4.37 8.25
N HIS A 74 11.66 4.56 6.92
CA HIS A 74 11.42 3.51 5.94
C HIS A 74 12.43 3.57 4.79
N LEU A 75 12.62 2.46 4.11
CA LEU A 75 13.48 2.36 2.94
C LEU A 75 12.73 2.89 1.73
N ILE A 76 11.47 2.48 1.55
CA ILE A 76 10.66 2.80 0.37
C ILE A 76 9.36 3.48 0.75
N TYR A 77 9.06 4.56 0.03
CA TYR A 77 7.77 5.23 0.01
C TYR A 77 7.02 4.92 -1.29
N LEU A 78 5.72 4.62 -1.17
CA LEU A 78 4.75 4.60 -2.26
C LEU A 78 3.73 5.73 -2.11
N HIS A 79 3.20 6.20 -3.23
CA HIS A 79 2.24 7.30 -3.26
C HIS A 79 0.97 6.97 -2.46
N GLY A 80 0.67 7.82 -1.48
CA GLY A 80 -0.44 7.66 -0.54
C GLY A 80 -0.31 8.68 0.60
N TYR A 81 0.13 8.21 1.77
CA TYR A 81 0.35 9.05 2.96
C TYR A 81 1.54 10.00 2.80
N LYS A 82 1.30 11.23 2.30
CA LYS A 82 2.36 12.20 1.92
C LYS A 82 3.45 12.41 2.97
N TRP A 83 3.11 12.40 4.26
CA TRP A 83 4.06 12.62 5.35
C TRP A 83 5.11 11.51 5.48
N LEU A 84 4.86 10.30 4.98
CA LEU A 84 5.85 9.21 4.95
C LEU A 84 6.97 9.46 3.92
N LYS A 85 6.70 10.27 2.90
CA LYS A 85 7.66 10.57 1.83
C LYS A 85 8.94 11.18 2.42
N GLU A 86 8.80 12.13 3.33
CA GLU A 86 9.93 12.82 3.98
C GLU A 86 10.71 11.91 4.93
N LYS A 87 10.11 10.79 5.36
CA LYS A 87 10.72 9.84 6.28
C LYS A 87 11.33 8.61 5.58
N SER A 88 11.37 8.60 4.24
CA SER A 88 11.82 7.45 3.45
C SER A 88 13.06 7.77 2.62
N ALA A 89 13.87 6.74 2.31
CA ALA A 89 15.09 6.91 1.51
C ALA A 89 14.82 6.91 0.00
N ILE A 90 13.95 6.01 -0.46
CA ILE A 90 13.57 5.79 -1.86
C ILE A 90 12.10 6.16 -2.03
N VAL A 91 11.76 6.89 -3.10
CA VAL A 91 10.42 7.40 -3.37
C VAL A 91 9.94 6.88 -4.71
N SER A 92 8.82 6.16 -4.73
CA SER A 92 8.13 5.73 -5.95
C SER A 92 6.89 6.59 -6.23
N CYS A 93 6.57 6.74 -7.52
CA CYS A 93 5.28 7.26 -7.97
C CYS A 93 4.17 6.21 -7.93
N ALA A 94 4.52 4.91 -7.85
CA ALA A 94 3.56 3.83 -7.72
C ALA A 94 2.67 4.04 -6.48
N ARG A 95 1.37 3.77 -6.62
CA ARG A 95 0.41 3.99 -5.53
C ARG A 95 0.42 2.84 -4.56
N LEU A 96 0.26 3.16 -3.28
CA LEU A 96 0.16 2.18 -2.21
C LEU A 96 -0.97 1.17 -2.48
N ILE A 97 -2.12 1.64 -2.96
CA ILE A 97 -3.27 0.77 -3.27
C ILE A 97 -2.98 -0.22 -4.40
N ASP A 98 -2.12 0.15 -5.36
CA ASP A 98 -1.73 -0.74 -6.45
C ASP A 98 -0.76 -1.81 -5.95
N LEU A 99 0.12 -1.46 -5.02
CA LEU A 99 1.02 -2.43 -4.39
C LEU A 99 0.21 -3.47 -3.61
N GLN A 100 -0.80 -3.06 -2.85
CA GLN A 100 -1.68 -3.98 -2.13
C GLN A 100 -2.39 -4.94 -3.09
N ARG A 101 -2.90 -4.43 -4.21
CA ARG A 101 -3.51 -5.26 -5.27
C ARG A 101 -2.49 -6.21 -5.89
N ALA A 102 -1.28 -5.73 -6.19
CA ALA A 102 -0.20 -6.52 -6.78
C ALA A 102 0.18 -7.72 -5.89
N ILE A 103 0.34 -7.49 -4.59
CA ILE A 103 0.63 -8.55 -3.61
C ILE A 103 -0.53 -9.54 -3.52
N ALA A 104 -1.77 -9.04 -3.46
CA ALA A 104 -2.96 -9.89 -3.38
C ALA A 104 -3.13 -10.79 -4.63
N ILE A 105 -2.75 -10.30 -5.82
CA ILE A 105 -2.75 -11.09 -7.07
C ILE A 105 -1.68 -12.18 -7.02
N LEU A 106 -0.48 -11.88 -6.52
CA LEU A 106 0.59 -12.87 -6.39
C LEU A 106 0.20 -13.99 -5.44
N ASN A 107 -0.24 -13.64 -4.24
CA ASN A 107 -0.71 -14.60 -3.26
C ASN A 107 -1.56 -13.90 -2.20
N ARG A 108 -2.88 -14.15 -2.25
CA ARG A 108 -3.84 -13.59 -1.28
C ARG A 108 -3.53 -13.99 0.17
N TRP A 109 -3.01 -15.19 0.41
CA TRP A 109 -2.64 -15.65 1.75
C TRP A 109 -1.44 -14.86 2.29
N VAL A 110 -0.46 -14.59 1.43
CA VAL A 110 0.68 -13.74 1.78
C VAL A 110 0.20 -12.34 2.14
N TRP A 111 -0.75 -11.76 1.39
CA TRP A 111 -1.34 -10.47 1.76
C TRP A 111 -2.00 -10.48 3.16
N ASP A 112 -2.80 -11.51 3.45
CA ASP A 112 -3.50 -11.62 4.73
C ASP A 112 -2.53 -11.83 5.91
N GLU A 113 -1.49 -12.65 5.73
CA GLU A 113 -0.42 -12.83 6.71
C GLU A 113 0.39 -11.56 6.91
N LEU A 114 0.68 -10.86 5.80
CA LEU A 114 1.44 -9.63 5.81
C LEU A 114 0.72 -8.56 6.64
N TRP A 115 -0.58 -8.40 6.38
CA TRP A 115 -1.40 -7.47 7.13
C TRP A 115 -1.52 -7.82 8.62
N GLN A 116 -1.70 -9.11 8.95
CA GLN A 116 -1.91 -9.52 10.34
C GLN A 116 -0.65 -9.51 11.19
N ARG A 117 0.54 -9.31 10.58
CA ARG A 117 1.85 -9.44 11.25
C ARG A 117 1.99 -10.78 11.97
N LYS A 118 1.33 -11.83 11.47
CA LYS A 118 1.31 -13.17 12.08
C LYS A 118 2.13 -14.12 11.22
N GLY A 119 3.14 -14.76 11.83
CA GLY A 119 3.64 -16.06 11.37
C GLY A 119 4.50 -16.09 10.10
N ILE A 120 4.83 -14.94 9.49
CA ILE A 120 5.74 -14.95 8.34
C ILE A 120 7.15 -15.26 8.82
N SER A 121 7.63 -16.46 8.49
CA SER A 121 9.06 -16.73 8.48
C SER A 121 9.73 -15.67 7.60
N LYS A 122 10.75 -15.01 8.16
CA LYS A 122 11.56 -13.92 7.55
C LYS A 122 12.20 -14.28 6.19
N GLU A 123 11.97 -15.48 5.69
CA GLU A 123 12.48 -16.00 4.44
C GLU A 123 11.52 -15.80 3.25
N LEU A 124 10.26 -15.41 3.50
CA LEU A 124 9.24 -15.36 2.45
C LEU A 124 9.28 -14.11 1.58
N VAL A 125 9.79 -12.97 2.05
CA VAL A 125 9.83 -11.74 1.23
C VAL A 125 11.16 -11.01 1.36
N ARG A 126 11.72 -10.58 0.25
CA ARG A 126 12.94 -9.75 0.19
C ARG A 126 12.76 -8.59 -0.76
N ILE A 127 13.38 -7.46 -0.44
CA ILE A 127 13.42 -6.30 -1.31
C ILE A 127 14.82 -6.20 -1.93
N LEU A 128 14.85 -5.98 -3.24
CA LEU A 128 16.07 -5.68 -3.98
C LEU A 128 15.91 -4.32 -4.64
N VAL A 129 17.00 -3.56 -4.62
CA VAL A 129 17.08 -2.27 -5.32
C VAL A 129 18.13 -2.42 -6.40
N LYS A 130 17.72 -2.14 -7.63
CA LYS A 130 18.55 -2.24 -8.82
C LYS A 130 18.76 -0.87 -9.45
N TRP A 131 19.99 -0.56 -9.81
CA TRP A 131 20.33 0.63 -10.57
C TRP A 131 21.56 0.36 -11.42
N ASP A 132 21.56 0.86 -12.65
CA ASP A 132 22.59 0.52 -13.64
C ASP A 132 22.76 -1.01 -13.73
N GLU A 133 23.97 -1.52 -13.50
CA GLU A 133 24.28 -2.96 -13.44
C GLU A 133 24.42 -3.50 -12.00
N LYS A 134 24.09 -2.69 -10.98
CA LYS A 134 24.16 -3.06 -9.57
C LYS A 134 22.80 -3.54 -9.06
N GLU A 135 22.83 -4.57 -8.23
CA GLU A 135 21.68 -5.11 -7.51
C GLU A 135 22.11 -5.35 -6.07
N VAL A 136 21.38 -4.79 -5.12
CA VAL A 136 21.70 -4.88 -3.70
C VAL A 136 20.43 -5.21 -2.91
N PHE A 137 20.55 -6.10 -1.93
CA PHE A 137 19.45 -6.43 -1.04
C PHE A 137 19.21 -5.34 0.00
N ASP A 138 17.96 -5.16 0.38
CA ASP A 138 17.50 -4.27 1.46
C ASP A 138 18.36 -4.29 2.72
N GLN A 139 18.75 -5.47 3.20
CA GLN A 139 19.54 -5.65 4.41
C GLN A 139 20.94 -5.02 4.33
N GLU A 140 21.51 -4.92 3.13
CA GLU A 140 22.83 -4.32 2.92
C GLU A 140 22.75 -2.80 2.76
N LEU A 141 21.60 -2.29 2.32
CA LEU A 141 21.35 -0.87 2.10
C LEU A 141 21.11 -0.08 3.40
N VAL A 142 20.93 -0.77 4.51
CA VAL A 142 20.55 -0.15 5.79
C VAL A 142 21.38 -0.70 6.94
N LEU A 143 21.71 0.16 7.88
CA LEU A 143 22.46 -0.15 9.09
C LEU A 143 21.47 -0.20 10.26
N ALA A 144 20.94 -1.38 10.53
CA ALA A 144 20.03 -1.65 11.63
C ALA A 144 20.65 -2.64 12.62
N GLN A 145 20.49 -2.36 13.91
CA GLN A 145 20.85 -3.31 14.98
C GLN A 145 19.79 -4.40 15.14
N ASP A 146 18.53 -4.06 14.82
CA ASP A 146 17.41 -4.97 14.86
C ASP A 146 17.31 -5.72 13.53
N LYS A 147 16.85 -6.96 13.56
CA LYS A 147 16.49 -7.69 12.34
C LYS A 147 15.22 -7.09 11.75
N LEU A 148 15.35 -6.35 10.65
CA LEU A 148 14.24 -5.69 9.96
C LEU A 148 13.33 -6.69 9.23
N GLU A 149 12.04 -6.40 9.24
CA GLU A 149 11.02 -7.06 8.44
C GLU A 149 10.50 -6.14 7.35
N ILE A 150 9.68 -6.67 6.43
CA ILE A 150 9.18 -5.89 5.30
C ILE A 150 8.39 -4.64 5.72
N TRP A 151 7.65 -4.68 6.84
CA TRP A 151 6.93 -3.52 7.39
C TRP A 151 7.85 -2.40 7.86
N ASP A 152 9.07 -2.75 8.28
CA ASP A 152 10.08 -1.76 8.67
C ASP A 152 10.68 -1.09 7.43
N LEU A 153 10.67 -1.78 6.29
CA LEU A 153 11.27 -1.33 5.03
C LEU A 153 10.28 -0.52 4.19
N VAL A 154 9.03 -0.94 4.13
CA VAL A 154 7.98 -0.30 3.33
C VAL A 154 6.66 -0.32 4.10
N PHE A 155 5.97 0.81 4.11
CA PHE A 155 4.62 0.85 4.62
C PHE A 155 3.66 0.17 3.63
N LEU A 156 3.12 -0.99 4.02
CA LEU A 156 2.20 -1.77 3.19
C LEU A 156 0.74 -1.32 3.29
N GLY A 157 0.45 -0.34 4.15
CA GLY A 157 -0.89 0.22 4.27
C GLY A 157 -1.87 -0.64 5.07
N SER A 158 -3.14 -0.22 5.12
CA SER A 158 -4.24 -0.96 5.71
C SER A 158 -5.35 -1.25 4.69
N PRO A 159 -5.73 -2.53 4.47
CA PRO A 159 -6.77 -2.87 3.51
C PRO A 159 -8.15 -2.27 3.86
N TYR A 160 -8.41 -1.97 5.12
CA TYR A 160 -9.71 -1.43 5.57
C TYR A 160 -9.81 0.09 5.36
N PHE A 161 -8.73 0.81 5.67
CA PHE A 161 -8.74 2.28 5.64
C PHE A 161 -8.27 2.83 4.29
N ASP A 162 -7.31 2.17 3.64
CA ASP A 162 -6.70 2.70 2.42
C ASP A 162 -7.68 2.70 1.25
N LEU A 163 -8.59 1.73 1.19
CA LEU A 163 -9.67 1.74 0.19
C LEU A 163 -10.61 2.95 0.36
N LEU A 164 -10.80 3.44 1.59
CA LEU A 164 -11.64 4.60 1.88
C LEU A 164 -10.90 5.91 1.65
N VAL A 165 -9.63 5.98 2.08
CA VAL A 165 -8.81 7.19 2.11
C VAL A 165 -8.06 7.43 0.80
N LEU A 166 -7.57 6.37 0.18
CA LEU A 166 -6.74 6.39 -1.03
C LEU A 166 -7.46 5.83 -2.27
N GLY A 167 -8.54 5.08 -2.07
CA GLY A 167 -9.34 4.53 -3.17
C GLY A 167 -10.16 5.60 -3.89
N SER A 168 -10.14 5.56 -5.22
CA SER A 168 -11.00 6.38 -6.09
C SER A 168 -12.48 5.95 -6.07
N THR A 169 -12.79 4.82 -5.42
CA THR A 169 -14.03 4.05 -5.59
C THR A 169 -15.28 4.62 -4.93
N LEU A 170 -15.17 5.49 -3.92
CA LEU A 170 -16.36 5.88 -3.15
C LEU A 170 -16.95 7.24 -3.49
N GLY A 171 -16.41 7.99 -4.45
CA GLY A 171 -16.86 9.37 -4.70
C GLY A 171 -16.78 10.27 -3.46
N ILE A 172 -16.16 9.78 -2.38
CA ILE A 172 -15.83 10.52 -1.17
C ILE A 172 -14.69 11.42 -1.58
N ASP A 173 -14.94 12.71 -1.61
CA ASP A 173 -13.90 13.72 -1.78
C ASP A 173 -13.01 13.71 -0.53
N CYS A 174 -12.09 12.74 -0.46
CA CYS A 174 -11.17 12.60 0.66
C CYS A 174 -10.10 13.70 0.72
N ARG A 175 -10.20 14.75 -0.13
CA ARG A 175 -9.50 16.03 0.12
C ARG A 175 -9.85 16.63 1.48
N LYS A 176 -10.97 16.21 2.08
CA LYS A 176 -11.44 16.60 3.41
C LYS A 176 -11.53 15.45 4.42
N CYS A 177 -11.11 14.24 4.07
CA CYS A 177 -10.92 13.22 5.10
C CYS A 177 -9.71 13.66 5.90
N PRO A 178 -9.87 14.12 7.16
CA PRO A 178 -8.69 14.24 7.97
C PRO A 178 -8.12 12.84 8.03
N LEU A 179 -6.92 12.66 7.49
CA LEU A 179 -5.97 11.73 8.09
C LEU A 179 -6.01 12.11 9.56
N PHE A 180 -6.76 11.38 10.37
CA PHE A 180 -7.05 11.86 11.71
C PHE A 180 -5.66 12.02 12.36
N PRO A 181 -5.34 13.14 13.01
CA PRO A 181 -4.06 13.25 13.73
C PRO A 181 -3.81 12.04 14.66
N LEU A 182 -4.90 11.42 15.13
CA LEU A 182 -4.93 10.13 15.80
C LEU A 182 -4.44 8.95 14.94
N GLU A 183 -4.81 8.87 13.66
CA GLU A 183 -4.31 7.85 12.72
C GLU A 183 -2.82 8.03 12.43
N LYS A 184 -2.35 9.27 12.21
CA LYS A 184 -0.91 9.51 12.04
C LYS A 184 -0.16 9.05 13.28
N LYS A 185 -0.63 9.43 14.48
CA LYS A 185 -0.02 9.04 15.75
C LYS A 185 -0.04 7.51 15.93
N ALA A 186 -1.18 6.86 15.66
CA ALA A 186 -1.30 5.42 15.73
C ALA A 186 -0.38 4.70 14.74
N LEU A 187 -0.30 5.18 13.49
CA LEU A 187 0.64 4.66 12.49
C LEU A 187 2.10 4.87 12.93
N GLU A 188 2.43 6.04 13.48
CA GLU A 188 3.75 6.32 14.05
C GLU A 188 4.12 5.35 15.18
N GLU A 189 3.17 5.03 16.06
CA GLU A 189 3.34 4.01 17.10
C GLU A 189 3.51 2.60 16.51
N MET A 190 2.80 2.26 15.43
CA MET A 190 2.95 0.97 14.73
C MET A 190 4.32 0.76 14.06
N PHE A 191 5.10 1.82 13.90
CA PHE A 191 6.46 1.80 13.33
C PHE A 191 7.55 1.69 14.38
N ILE A 192 7.20 1.64 15.66
CA ILE A 192 8.14 1.40 16.76
C ILE A 192 8.29 -0.11 16.93
N ARG A 193 9.52 -0.60 16.79
CA ARG A 193 9.85 -2.01 17.02
C ARG A 193 9.89 -2.33 18.52
N GLU A 194 9.96 -3.62 18.86
CA GLU A 194 10.12 -4.08 20.26
C GLU A 194 11.34 -3.47 20.95
N SER A 195 12.40 -3.16 20.19
CA SER A 195 13.59 -2.44 20.69
C SER A 195 13.35 -0.98 21.07
N GLY A 196 12.15 -0.43 20.79
CA GLY A 196 11.81 0.98 20.96
C GLY A 196 12.28 1.88 19.83
N LYS A 197 12.96 1.34 18.80
CA LYS A 197 13.45 2.13 17.66
C LYS A 197 12.42 2.21 16.54
N SER A 198 12.39 3.35 15.87
CA SER A 198 11.70 3.54 14.60
C SER A 198 12.67 4.04 13.54
N GLY A 199 12.87 3.26 12.47
CA GLY A 199 13.85 3.55 11.43
C GLY A 199 15.25 3.00 11.65
N TYR A 200 16.18 3.46 10.82
CA TYR A 200 17.57 3.00 10.74
C TYR A 200 18.43 4.02 9.96
N LYS A 201 19.74 3.86 10.05
CA LYS A 201 20.68 4.66 9.24
C LYS A 201 20.82 4.02 7.86
N VAL A 202 20.90 4.83 6.82
CA VAL A 202 21.22 4.37 5.46
C VAL A 202 22.70 3.96 5.38
N ASN A 203 23.01 2.87 4.68
CA ASN A 203 24.39 2.47 4.40
C ASN A 203 24.92 3.24 3.19
N THR A 204 25.45 4.44 3.43
CA THR A 204 25.88 5.38 2.38
C THR A 204 26.92 4.81 1.41
N GLU A 205 27.72 3.81 1.80
CA GLU A 205 28.72 3.18 0.92
C GLU A 205 28.09 2.32 -0.19
N LEU A 206 26.97 1.67 0.13
CA LEU A 206 26.26 0.78 -0.80
C LEU A 206 25.00 1.42 -1.38
N PHE A 207 24.58 2.58 -0.85
CA PHE A 207 23.37 3.26 -1.31
C PHE A 207 23.59 4.03 -2.62
N PRO A 208 22.65 3.99 -3.57
CA PRO A 208 22.72 4.81 -4.77
C PRO A 208 22.72 6.32 -4.45
N PRO A 209 23.34 7.16 -5.30
CA PRO A 209 23.42 8.60 -5.05
C PRO A 209 22.03 9.24 -5.08
N GLN A 210 21.87 10.36 -4.38
CA GLN A 210 20.62 11.11 -4.37
C GLN A 210 20.20 11.52 -5.80
N GLY A 211 18.90 11.40 -6.09
CA GLY A 211 18.32 11.65 -7.40
C GLY A 211 18.43 10.51 -8.40
N LYS A 212 19.18 9.44 -8.08
CA LYS A 212 19.33 8.28 -8.96
C LYS A 212 18.00 7.53 -9.11
N GLU A 213 17.66 7.20 -10.35
CA GLU A 213 16.55 6.29 -10.66
C GLU A 213 16.93 4.84 -10.33
N VAL A 214 16.00 4.12 -9.72
CA VAL A 214 16.16 2.73 -9.29
C VAL A 214 14.91 1.92 -9.64
N GLU A 215 15.09 0.64 -9.91
CA GLU A 215 14.01 -0.34 -9.93
C GLU A 215 13.96 -1.03 -8.57
N VAL A 216 12.79 -1.03 -7.93
CA VAL A 216 12.54 -1.76 -6.69
C VAL A 216 11.83 -3.06 -7.06
N ILE A 217 12.35 -4.17 -6.54
CA ILE A 217 11.82 -5.51 -6.76
C ILE A 217 11.50 -6.14 -5.40
N ILE A 218 10.23 -6.43 -5.14
CA ILE A 218 9.79 -7.21 -3.99
C ILE A 218 9.61 -8.65 -4.45
N LYS A 219 10.46 -9.55 -3.97
CA LYS A 219 10.44 -10.98 -4.31
C LYS A 219 9.77 -11.78 -3.21
N PHE A 220 8.86 -12.66 -3.60
CA PHE A 220 8.15 -13.58 -2.71
C PHE A 220 8.66 -15.00 -2.94
N LYS A 221 9.07 -15.71 -1.87
CA LYS A 221 9.48 -17.12 -1.96
C LYS A 221 8.28 -18.06 -1.89
#